data_AF-A0A955KKU9-F1
#
_entry.id   AF-A0A955KKU9-F1
#
_cell.length_a   1.000
_cell.length_b   1.000
_cell.length_c   1.000
_cell.angle_alpha   90.00
_cell.angle_beta   90.00
_cell.angle_gamma   90.00
#
_symmetry.space_group_name_H-M   'P 1'
#
loop_
_entity.id
_entity.type
_entity.pdbx_description
1 polymer ?
#
loop_
_entity_poly.entity_id
_entity_poly.type
_entity_poly.pdbx_seq_one_letter_code
_entity_poly.pdbx_strand_id
1 'polypeptide(L)'
;MSQIFHSGIFEPLYNTLVFLYNTIPGQDLGIAIIVLTVATKAIMLPLSKKQIESQKHMQELQPQIKEIQKKYKENKEKQTKELMKFYKEHKVNPLSGCLPIIVQLIVLIGVYQILLTLSRENLMVNGENLYAFIQNPGQINHMFIGLIDLAKPSIVLAVMAAVGQYYQVKMMLQKKAVADEKKKEKIVKKEEKETEA
;
A
#
# COMPACT_ATOMS: atom_id res chain seq x y z
N MET A 1 -11.49 -20.25 -9.52
CA MET A 1 -10.55 -19.56 -8.61
C MET A 1 -10.28 -20.49 -7.44
N SER A 2 -9.05 -20.53 -6.90
CA SER A 2 -8.72 -21.38 -5.75
C SER A 2 -9.64 -21.07 -4.58
N GLN A 3 -10.31 -22.07 -4.01
CA GLN A 3 -11.25 -21.90 -2.88
C GLN A 3 -10.63 -21.14 -1.71
N ILE A 4 -9.32 -21.24 -1.53
CA ILE A 4 -8.55 -20.51 -0.51
C ILE A 4 -8.62 -18.99 -0.70
N PHE A 5 -8.54 -18.51 -1.95
CA PHE A 5 -8.64 -17.07 -2.23
C PHE A 5 -10.07 -16.57 -2.01
N HIS A 6 -11.05 -17.39 -2.37
CA HIS A 6 -12.46 -17.05 -2.21
C HIS A 6 -12.82 -16.91 -0.72
N SER A 7 -12.60 -17.96 0.08
CA SER A 7 -12.98 -17.95 1.48
C SER A 7 -12.02 -17.16 2.38
N GLY A 8 -10.76 -17.02 1.98
CA GLY A 8 -9.77 -16.28 2.77
C GLY A 8 -9.76 -14.76 2.52
N ILE A 9 -10.07 -14.30 1.31
CA ILE A 9 -9.95 -12.89 0.92
C ILE A 9 -11.28 -12.35 0.42
N PHE A 10 -11.94 -13.03 -0.51
CA PHE A 10 -13.16 -12.50 -1.14
C PHE A 10 -14.33 -12.45 -0.16
N GLU A 11 -14.67 -13.55 0.53
CA GLU A 11 -15.81 -13.61 1.45
C GLU A 11 -15.69 -12.59 2.61
N PRO A 12 -14.56 -12.49 3.34
CA PRO A 12 -14.45 -11.52 4.43
C PRO A 12 -14.51 -10.08 3.92
N LEU A 13 -13.90 -9.80 2.76
CA LEU A 13 -13.89 -8.47 2.16
C LEU A 13 -15.29 -8.07 1.66
N TYR A 14 -16.02 -9.00 1.04
CA TYR A 14 -17.40 -8.81 0.57
C TYR A 14 -18.34 -8.54 1.74
N ASN A 15 -18.27 -9.38 2.77
CA ASN A 15 -19.08 -9.24 3.97
C ASN A 15 -18.78 -7.94 4.72
N THR A 16 -17.49 -7.57 4.85
CA THR A 16 -17.11 -6.30 5.45
C THR A 16 -17.65 -5.12 4.63
N LEU A 17 -17.59 -5.20 3.30
CA LEU A 17 -18.11 -4.14 2.43
C LEU A 17 -19.63 -3.98 2.59
N VAL A 18 -20.40 -5.07 2.58
CA VAL A 18 -21.86 -5.04 2.75
C VAL A 18 -22.23 -4.55 4.16
N PHE A 19 -21.50 -4.99 5.18
CA PHE A 19 -21.68 -4.49 6.54
C PHE A 19 -21.46 -2.97 6.64
N LEU A 20 -20.37 -2.46 6.03
CA LEU A 20 -20.10 -1.03 5.97
C LEU A 20 -21.18 -0.28 5.19
N TYR A 21 -21.61 -0.81 4.05
CA TYR A 21 -22.68 -0.24 3.24
C TYR A 21 -23.99 -0.09 4.03
N ASN A 22 -24.36 -1.10 4.81
CA ASN A 22 -25.55 -1.06 5.66
C ASN A 22 -25.44 -0.08 6.83
N THR A 23 -24.22 0.14 7.33
CA THR A 23 -23.96 1.02 8.48
C THR A 23 -23.86 2.49 8.07
N ILE A 24 -23.48 2.77 6.82
CA ILE A 24 -23.26 4.13 6.32
C ILE A 24 -24.59 4.82 5.97
N PRO A 25 -24.84 6.04 6.46
CA PRO A 25 -26.01 6.80 6.08
C PRO A 25 -25.94 7.17 4.59
N GLY A 26 -27.03 6.93 3.88
CA GLY A 26 -27.11 7.17 2.42
C GLY A 26 -26.75 5.98 1.55
N GLN A 27 -26.36 4.84 2.12
CA GLN A 27 -26.17 3.57 1.41
C GLN A 27 -25.35 3.76 0.13
N ASP A 28 -24.19 4.40 0.24
CA ASP A 28 -23.32 4.73 -0.88
C ASP A 28 -22.15 3.75 -0.95
N LEU A 29 -22.07 2.99 -2.05
CA LEU A 29 -21.03 1.99 -2.25
C LEU A 29 -19.63 2.60 -2.28
N GLY A 30 -19.46 3.81 -2.82
CA GLY A 30 -18.15 4.45 -2.89
C GLY A 30 -17.66 4.92 -1.53
N ILE A 31 -18.56 5.45 -0.69
CA ILE A 31 -18.23 5.76 0.70
C ILE A 31 -17.87 4.48 1.45
N ALA A 32 -18.59 3.37 1.25
CA ALA A 32 -18.26 2.08 1.86
C ALA A 32 -16.86 1.59 1.46
N ILE A 33 -16.48 1.71 0.17
CA ILE A 33 -15.13 1.35 -0.31
C ILE A 33 -14.05 2.25 0.31
N ILE A 34 -14.32 3.56 0.45
CA ILE A 34 -13.37 4.49 1.08
C ILE A 34 -13.16 4.11 2.55
N VAL A 35 -14.23 3.87 3.30
CA VAL A 35 -14.16 3.49 4.72
C VAL A 35 -13.43 2.15 4.87
N LEU A 36 -13.72 1.16 4.02
CA LEU A 36 -13.01 -0.11 3.97
C LEU A 36 -11.50 0.11 3.80
N THR A 37 -11.12 0.95 2.83
CA THR A 37 -9.71 1.25 2.54
C THR A 37 -9.03 1.92 3.73
N VAL A 38 -9.70 2.87 4.40
CA VAL A 38 -9.17 3.54 5.59
C VAL A 38 -9.02 2.55 6.75
N ALA A 39 -9.99 1.67 6.97
CA ALA A 39 -9.93 0.64 8.00
C ALA A 39 -8.77 -0.34 7.77
N THR A 40 -8.59 -0.82 6.54
CA THR A 40 -7.44 -1.68 6.20
C THR A 40 -6.12 -0.96 6.42
N LYS A 41 -6.02 0.32 6.02
CA LYS A 41 -4.81 1.13 6.29
C LYS A 41 -4.56 1.29 7.78
N ALA A 42 -5.60 1.53 8.59
CA ALA A 42 -5.49 1.66 10.03
C ALA A 42 -4.90 0.39 10.67
N ILE A 43 -5.37 -0.79 10.25
CA ILE A 43 -4.85 -2.10 10.70
C ILE A 43 -3.37 -2.26 10.29
N MET A 44 -2.99 -1.78 9.11
CA MET A 44 -1.59 -1.84 8.65
C MET A 44 -0.67 -0.78 9.26
N LEU A 45 -1.18 0.27 9.90
CA LEU A 45 -0.35 1.34 10.50
C LEU A 45 0.81 0.85 11.39
N PRO A 46 0.63 -0.07 12.36
CA PRO A 46 1.74 -0.57 13.18
C PRO A 46 2.81 -1.27 12.34
N LEU A 47 2.41 -2.00 11.31
CA LEU A 47 3.32 -2.65 10.38
C LEU A 47 4.06 -1.62 9.51
N SER A 48 3.34 -0.61 9.02
CA SER A 48 3.92 0.50 8.25
C SER A 48 4.96 1.29 9.04
N LYS A 49 4.75 1.50 10.35
CA LYS A 49 5.76 2.14 11.20
C LYS A 49 7.08 1.36 11.20
N LYS A 50 7.04 0.04 11.39
CA LYS A 50 8.24 -0.83 11.35
C LYS A 50 8.93 -0.80 9.98
N GLN A 51 8.16 -0.74 8.90
CA GLN A 51 8.70 -0.67 7.55
C GLN A 51 9.38 0.66 7.25
N ILE A 52 8.83 1.76 7.75
CA ILE A 52 9.44 3.10 7.62
C ILE A 52 10.78 3.14 8.37
N GLU A 53 10.85 2.57 9.58
CA GLU A 53 12.09 2.47 10.35
C GLU A 53 13.15 1.64 9.60
N SER A 54 12.77 0.46 9.09
CA SER A 54 13.66 -0.38 8.29
C SER A 54 14.15 0.34 7.02
N GLN A 55 13.28 1.11 6.35
CA GLN A 55 13.68 1.92 5.19
C GLN A 55 14.65 3.05 5.57
N LYS A 56 14.48 3.66 6.73
CA LYS A 56 15.40 4.71 7.21
C LYS A 56 16.80 4.13 7.45
N HIS A 57 16.91 2.98 8.12
CA HIS A 57 18.21 2.31 8.28
C HIS A 57 18.84 1.94 6.93
N MET A 58 18.04 1.47 5.97
CA MET A 58 18.54 1.19 4.62
C MET A 58 19.04 2.46 3.90
N GLN A 59 18.35 3.59 4.05
CA GLN A 59 18.79 4.87 3.51
C GLN A 59 20.12 5.30 4.13
N GLU A 60 20.31 5.06 5.42
CA GLU A 60 21.55 5.40 6.09
C GLU A 60 22.77 4.61 5.57
N LEU A 61 22.55 3.38 5.09
CA LEU A 61 23.56 2.49 4.52
C LEU A 61 23.76 2.63 3.00
N GLN A 62 22.90 3.39 2.31
CA GLN A 62 23.04 3.69 0.87
C GLN A 62 24.45 4.09 0.40
N PRO A 63 25.23 4.95 1.10
CA PRO A 63 26.57 5.30 0.65
C PRO A 63 27.52 4.08 0.59
N GLN A 64 27.50 3.25 1.62
CA GLN A 64 28.34 2.04 1.69
C GLN A 64 27.90 0.98 0.67
N ILE A 65 26.59 0.85 0.44
CA ILE A 65 26.03 0.02 -0.64
C ILE A 65 26.58 0.46 -2.01
N LYS A 66 26.65 1.78 -2.27
CA LYS A 66 27.19 2.32 -3.51
C LYS A 66 28.70 2.08 -3.64
N GLU A 67 29.45 2.09 -2.54
CA GLU A 67 30.88 1.75 -2.55
C GLU A 67 31.11 0.28 -2.92
N ILE A 68 30.35 -0.65 -2.33
CA ILE A 68 30.40 -2.07 -2.70
C ILE A 68 30.05 -2.25 -4.18
N GLN A 69 29.02 -1.56 -4.66
CA GLN A 69 28.62 -1.61 -6.07
C GLN A 69 29.72 -1.10 -7.01
N LYS A 70 30.42 -0.01 -6.65
CA LYS A 70 31.55 0.52 -7.41
C LYS A 70 32.75 -0.43 -7.38
N LYS A 71 33.09 -0.98 -6.21
CA LYS A 71 34.25 -1.86 -6.01
C LYS A 71 34.14 -3.17 -6.82
N TYR A 72 32.94 -3.70 -6.97
CA TYR A 72 32.69 -4.96 -7.69
C TYR A 72 31.90 -4.76 -8.99
N LYS A 73 31.99 -3.58 -9.61
CA LYS A 73 31.25 -3.25 -10.85
C LYS A 73 31.46 -4.27 -11.97
N GLU A 74 32.68 -4.80 -12.08
CA GLU A 74 33.07 -5.76 -13.12
C GLU A 74 32.74 -7.21 -12.79
N ASN A 75 32.33 -7.51 -11.54
CA ASN A 75 31.98 -8.86 -11.11
C ASN A 75 30.63 -8.85 -10.36
N LYS A 76 29.54 -8.98 -11.14
CA LYS A 76 28.16 -8.96 -10.62
C LYS A 76 27.86 -10.06 -9.60
N GLU A 77 28.49 -11.22 -9.74
CA GLU A 77 28.28 -12.34 -8.83
C GLU A 77 28.88 -12.04 -7.46
N LYS A 78 30.13 -11.56 -7.43
CA LYS A 78 30.81 -11.11 -6.22
C LYS A 78 30.12 -9.89 -5.60
N GLN A 79 29.64 -8.96 -6.43
CA GLN A 79 28.86 -7.81 -6.00
C GLN A 79 27.59 -8.24 -5.25
N THR A 80 26.83 -9.19 -5.79
CA THR A 80 25.59 -9.68 -5.17
C THR A 80 25.89 -10.38 -3.84
N LYS A 81 26.95 -11.19 -3.78
CA LYS A 81 27.36 -11.90 -2.57
C LYS A 81 27.78 -10.94 -1.45
N GLU A 82 28.59 -9.94 -1.76
CA GLU A 82 29.03 -8.93 -0.79
C GLU A 82 27.87 -8.05 -0.34
N LEU A 83 26.96 -7.66 -1.23
CA LEU A 83 25.74 -6.93 -0.86
C LEU A 83 24.86 -7.73 0.10
N MET A 84 24.63 -9.01 -0.18
CA MET A 84 23.84 -9.88 0.70
C MET A 84 24.52 -10.08 2.06
N LYS A 85 25.86 -10.22 2.08
CA LYS A 85 26.64 -10.29 3.32
C LYS A 85 26.49 -8.99 4.13
N PHE A 86 26.66 -7.86 3.48
CA PHE A 86 26.50 -6.54 4.08
C PHE A 86 25.09 -6.33 4.67
N TYR A 87 24.03 -6.72 3.96
CA TYR A 87 22.65 -6.64 4.48
C TYR A 87 22.45 -7.51 5.72
N LYS A 88 23.03 -8.71 5.76
CA LYS A 88 22.96 -9.61 6.92
C LYS A 88 23.72 -9.07 8.13
N GLU A 89 24.93 -8.55 7.93
CA GLU A 89 25.75 -7.94 8.99
C GLU A 89 25.04 -6.75 9.64
N HIS A 90 24.39 -5.91 8.83
CA HIS A 90 23.64 -4.74 9.30
C HIS A 90 22.19 -5.04 9.70
N LYS A 91 21.76 -6.31 9.63
CA LYS A 91 20.38 -6.77 9.95
C LYS A 91 19.28 -5.98 9.24
N VAL A 92 19.54 -5.56 8.00
CA VAL A 92 18.58 -4.84 7.16
C VAL A 92 17.98 -5.77 6.11
N ASN A 93 16.68 -5.65 5.86
CA ASN A 93 16.00 -6.42 4.82
C ASN A 93 15.60 -5.50 3.65
N PRO A 94 16.15 -5.71 2.43
CA PRO A 94 15.81 -4.89 1.27
C PRO A 94 14.34 -5.04 0.82
N LEU A 95 13.65 -6.12 1.23
CA LEU A 95 12.26 -6.38 0.87
C LEU A 95 11.25 -5.77 1.86
N SER A 96 11.70 -5.17 2.97
CA SER A 96 10.79 -4.55 3.95
C SER A 96 9.88 -3.47 3.33
N GLY A 97 10.27 -2.86 2.22
CA GLY A 97 9.53 -1.79 1.56
C GLY A 97 8.37 -2.23 0.67
N CYS A 98 8.34 -3.47 0.17
CA CYS A 98 7.32 -3.91 -0.80
C CYS A 98 6.08 -4.55 -0.17
N LEU A 99 6.15 -4.96 1.09
CA LEU A 99 5.06 -5.66 1.78
C LEU A 99 3.71 -4.89 1.77
N PRO A 100 3.65 -3.54 1.94
CA PRO A 100 2.38 -2.80 1.85
C PRO A 100 1.78 -2.82 0.45
N ILE A 101 2.63 -2.80 -0.57
CA ILE A 101 2.20 -2.80 -1.97
C ILE A 101 1.54 -4.14 -2.28
N ILE A 102 2.11 -5.25 -1.80
CA ILE A 102 1.55 -6.58 -1.98
C ILE A 102 0.15 -6.67 -1.35
N VAL A 103 0.01 -6.22 -0.10
CA VAL A 103 -1.30 -6.26 0.59
C VAL A 103 -2.30 -5.34 -0.10
N GLN A 104 -1.88 -4.14 -0.52
CA GLN A 104 -2.74 -3.22 -1.27
C GLN A 104 -3.22 -3.81 -2.59
N LEU A 105 -2.36 -4.52 -3.32
CA LEU A 105 -2.73 -5.21 -4.56
C LEU A 105 -3.75 -6.33 -4.30
N ILE A 106 -3.57 -7.11 -3.24
CA ILE A 106 -4.53 -8.16 -2.85
C ILE A 106 -5.91 -7.55 -2.56
N VAL A 107 -5.96 -6.48 -1.77
CA VAL A 107 -7.21 -5.79 -1.43
C VAL A 107 -7.85 -5.18 -2.67
N LEU A 108 -7.07 -4.54 -3.54
CA LEU A 108 -7.57 -3.96 -4.80
C LEU A 108 -8.20 -5.02 -5.71
N ILE A 109 -7.53 -6.17 -5.88
CA ILE A 109 -8.05 -7.29 -6.67
C ILE A 109 -9.34 -7.82 -6.05
N GLY A 110 -9.40 -7.92 -4.72
CA GLY A 110 -10.61 -8.34 -4.00
C GLY A 110 -11.79 -7.40 -4.25
N VAL A 111 -11.61 -6.08 -4.06
CA VAL A 111 -12.67 -5.09 -4.32
C VAL A 111 -13.08 -5.08 -5.79
N TYR A 112 -12.12 -5.18 -6.72
CA TYR A 112 -12.43 -5.27 -8.14
C TYR A 112 -13.28 -6.49 -8.49
N GLN A 113 -12.97 -7.66 -7.92
CA GLN A 113 -13.79 -8.85 -8.10
C GLN A 113 -15.20 -8.69 -7.54
N ILE A 114 -15.33 -8.06 -6.37
CA ILE A 114 -16.63 -7.78 -5.77
C ILE A 114 -17.47 -6.90 -6.71
N LEU A 115 -16.91 -5.81 -7.23
CA LEU A 115 -17.59 -4.93 -8.17
C LEU A 115 -17.97 -5.64 -9.47
N LEU A 116 -17.09 -6.51 -10.00
CA LEU A 116 -17.41 -7.31 -11.18
C LEU A 116 -18.54 -8.31 -10.92
N THR A 117 -18.56 -8.98 -9.76
CA THR A 117 -19.63 -9.91 -9.39
C THR A 117 -20.95 -9.16 -9.24
N LEU A 118 -20.97 -8.07 -8.48
CA LEU A 118 -22.16 -7.23 -8.32
C LEU A 118 -22.66 -6.71 -9.66
N SER A 119 -21.77 -6.23 -10.54
CA SER A 119 -22.15 -5.75 -11.87
C SER A 119 -22.76 -6.84 -12.76
N ARG A 120 -22.33 -8.11 -12.61
CA ARG A 120 -22.90 -9.25 -13.35
C ARG A 120 -24.26 -9.68 -12.82
N GLU A 121 -24.48 -9.52 -11.52
CA GLU A 121 -25.71 -9.91 -10.82
C GLU A 121 -26.74 -8.77 -10.75
N ASN A 122 -26.70 -7.81 -11.69
CA ASN A 122 -27.57 -6.62 -11.70
C ASN A 122 -27.57 -5.85 -10.35
N LEU A 123 -26.43 -5.89 -9.65
CA LEU A 123 -26.18 -5.24 -8.36
C LEU A 123 -27.00 -5.83 -7.22
N MET A 124 -27.50 -7.05 -7.39
CA MET A 124 -28.19 -7.80 -6.34
C MET A 124 -27.16 -8.48 -5.44
N VAL A 125 -27.39 -8.40 -4.14
CA VAL A 125 -26.58 -9.09 -3.13
C VAL A 125 -27.18 -10.47 -2.90
N ASN A 126 -26.42 -11.49 -3.28
CA ASN A 126 -26.76 -12.88 -2.99
C ASN A 126 -26.55 -13.17 -1.51
N GLY A 127 -27.65 -13.47 -0.80
CA GLY A 127 -27.64 -13.77 0.64
C GLY A 127 -26.82 -15.02 1.00
N GLU A 128 -26.57 -15.90 0.04
CA GLU A 128 -25.74 -17.11 0.24
C GLU A 128 -24.27 -16.80 0.54
N ASN A 129 -23.76 -15.66 0.05
CA ASN A 129 -22.39 -15.22 0.29
C ASN A 129 -22.27 -14.34 1.54
N LEU A 130 -23.39 -14.08 2.23
CA LEU A 130 -23.42 -13.25 3.43
C LEU A 130 -23.27 -14.10 4.70
N TYR A 131 -22.54 -13.58 5.67
CA TYR A 131 -22.55 -14.11 7.01
C TYR A 131 -23.91 -13.87 7.67
N ALA A 132 -24.32 -14.80 8.53
CA ALA A 132 -25.65 -14.80 9.15
C ALA A 132 -25.99 -13.52 9.93
N PHE A 133 -25.00 -12.75 10.36
CA PHE A 133 -25.17 -11.50 11.09
C PHE A 133 -25.29 -10.25 10.20
N ILE A 134 -25.18 -10.40 8.88
CA ILE A 134 -25.25 -9.28 7.92
C ILE A 134 -26.60 -9.26 7.24
N GLN A 135 -27.29 -8.12 7.34
CA GLN A 135 -28.55 -7.89 6.66
C GLN A 135 -28.34 -7.77 5.15
N ASN A 136 -29.17 -8.43 4.35
CA ASN A 136 -29.10 -8.31 2.90
C ASN A 136 -29.78 -6.99 2.45
N PRO A 137 -29.04 -6.02 1.87
CA PRO A 137 -29.63 -4.78 1.37
C PRO A 137 -30.45 -4.95 0.08
N GLY A 138 -30.46 -6.14 -0.52
CA GLY A 138 -31.09 -6.39 -1.82
C GLY A 138 -30.24 -5.78 -2.94
N GLN A 139 -30.66 -4.64 -3.47
CA GLN A 139 -29.94 -3.95 -4.55
C GLN A 139 -28.98 -2.89 -4.00
N ILE A 140 -27.71 -2.96 -4.39
CA ILE A 140 -26.70 -1.98 -3.99
C ILE A 140 -26.78 -0.74 -4.89
N ASN A 141 -26.85 0.43 -4.25
CA ASN A 141 -26.63 1.71 -4.87
C ASN A 141 -25.14 1.90 -5.16
N HIS A 142 -24.81 1.82 -6.44
CA HIS A 142 -23.48 1.92 -7.02
C HIS A 142 -23.10 3.35 -7.40
N MET A 143 -23.99 4.31 -7.16
CA MET A 143 -23.70 5.72 -7.36
C MET A 143 -22.84 6.24 -6.20
N PHE A 144 -21.69 6.78 -6.54
CA PHE A 144 -20.83 7.52 -5.63
C PHE A 144 -21.25 9.00 -5.60
N ILE A 145 -21.64 9.47 -4.42
CA ILE A 145 -22.13 10.82 -4.12
C ILE A 145 -23.36 11.19 -4.99
N GLY A 146 -24.04 10.20 -5.57
CA GLY A 146 -25.11 10.41 -6.55
C GLY A 146 -24.65 10.93 -7.92
N LEU A 147 -23.35 11.10 -8.14
CA LEU A 147 -22.79 11.73 -9.34
C LEU A 147 -22.03 10.75 -10.25
N ILE A 148 -21.45 9.69 -9.69
CA ILE A 148 -20.54 8.80 -10.43
C ILE A 148 -20.99 7.35 -10.28
N ASP A 149 -21.31 6.71 -11.40
CA ASP A 149 -21.59 5.26 -11.45
C ASP A 149 -20.27 4.47 -11.31
N LEU A 150 -20.13 3.73 -10.21
CA LEU A 150 -18.93 2.91 -9.94
C LEU A 150 -18.90 1.58 -10.70
N ALA A 151 -20.01 1.14 -11.27
CA ALA A 151 -20.06 -0.08 -12.08
C ALA A 151 -19.49 0.16 -13.49
N LYS A 152 -19.29 1.42 -13.89
CA LYS A 152 -18.76 1.80 -15.20
C LYS A 152 -17.39 2.46 -15.10
N PRO A 153 -16.54 2.31 -16.13
CA PRO A 153 -15.28 3.06 -16.21
C PRO A 153 -15.54 4.57 -16.17
N SER A 154 -14.84 5.29 -15.29
CA SER A 154 -14.93 6.76 -15.17
C SER A 154 -13.56 7.39 -15.38
N ILE A 155 -13.45 8.21 -16.43
CA ILE A 155 -12.23 8.98 -16.74
C ILE A 155 -11.95 10.00 -15.63
N VAL A 156 -13.00 10.62 -15.07
CA VAL A 156 -12.87 11.61 -13.99
C VAL A 156 -12.20 10.97 -12.76
N LEU A 157 -12.64 9.78 -12.35
CA LEU A 157 -12.03 9.05 -11.25
C LEU A 157 -10.57 8.68 -11.56
N ALA A 158 -10.28 8.23 -12.79
CA ALA A 158 -8.92 7.88 -13.20
C ALA A 158 -7.96 9.08 -13.13
N VAL A 159 -8.39 10.25 -13.60
CA VAL A 159 -7.60 11.49 -13.52
C VAL A 159 -7.39 11.92 -12.07
N MET A 160 -8.44 11.89 -11.24
CA MET A 160 -8.30 12.23 -9.81
C MET A 160 -7.34 11.27 -9.09
N ALA A 161 -7.43 9.96 -9.37
CA ALA A 161 -6.53 8.97 -8.82
C ALA A 161 -5.08 9.21 -9.27
N ALA A 162 -4.85 9.51 -10.55
CA ALA A 162 -3.53 9.81 -11.09
C ALA A 162 -2.91 11.05 -10.45
N VAL A 163 -3.69 12.13 -10.29
CA VAL A 163 -3.25 13.36 -9.60
C VAL A 163 -2.94 13.06 -8.14
N GLY A 164 -3.81 12.34 -7.44
CA GLY A 164 -3.60 11.93 -6.05
C GLY A 164 -2.34 11.09 -5.88
N GLN A 165 -2.12 10.11 -6.75
CA GLN A 165 -0.90 9.29 -6.78
C GLN A 165 0.35 10.13 -7.04
N TYR A 166 0.30 11.08 -7.98
CA TYR A 166 1.40 11.98 -8.27
C TYR A 166 1.80 12.79 -7.02
N TYR A 167 0.83 13.39 -6.33
CA TYR A 167 1.09 14.12 -5.09
C TYR A 167 1.63 13.21 -3.99
N GLN A 168 1.04 12.02 -3.82
CA GLN A 168 1.51 11.04 -2.83
C GLN A 168 2.98 10.67 -3.06
N VAL A 169 3.36 10.38 -4.30
CA VAL A 169 4.75 10.05 -4.68
C VAL A 169 5.67 11.24 -4.46
N LYS A 170 5.26 12.45 -4.85
CA LYS A 170 6.04 13.68 -4.67
C LYS A 170 6.36 13.94 -3.19
N MET A 171 5.38 13.79 -2.31
CA MET A 171 5.58 13.98 -0.86
C MET A 171 6.53 12.93 -0.26
N MET A 172 6.46 11.67 -0.74
CA MET A 172 7.39 10.62 -0.29
C MET A 172 8.83 10.89 -0.75
N LEU A 173 9.03 11.40 -1.96
CA LEU A 173 10.35 11.74 -2.51
C LEU A 173 10.96 12.99 -1.84
N GLN A 174 10.15 14.02 -1.54
CA GLN A 174 10.63 15.23 -0.85
C GLN A 174 11.14 14.94 0.56
N LYS A 175 10.49 14.02 1.29
CA LYS A 175 10.95 13.58 2.62
C LYS A 175 12.33 12.91 2.57
N LYS A 176 12.66 12.27 1.44
CA LYS A 176 13.97 11.63 1.19
C LYS A 176 15.08 12.66 0.95
N ALA A 177 14.82 13.70 0.15
CA ALA A 177 15.81 14.74 -0.14
C ALA A 177 16.23 15.54 1.11
N VAL A 178 15.26 15.91 1.97
CA VAL A 178 15.52 16.67 3.21
C VAL A 178 16.27 15.84 4.26
N ALA A 179 16.05 14.52 4.31
CA ALA A 179 16.77 13.64 5.23
C ALA A 179 18.24 13.45 4.83
N ASP A 180 18.53 13.36 3.53
CA ASP A 180 19.89 13.23 3.00
C ASP A 180 20.72 14.51 3.21
N GLU A 181 20.12 15.70 3.05
CA GLU A 181 20.81 16.98 3.35
C GLU A 181 21.17 17.13 4.82
N LYS A 182 20.23 16.90 5.74
CA LYS A 182 20.51 16.99 7.19
C LYS A 182 21.58 15.99 7.66
N LYS A 183 21.70 14.83 6.98
CA LYS A 183 22.74 13.85 7.31
C LYS A 183 24.11 14.30 6.81
N LYS A 184 24.21 14.84 5.59
CA LYS A 184 25.45 15.44 5.07
C LYS A 184 25.94 16.58 5.95
N GLU A 185 25.04 17.47 6.35
CA GLU A 185 25.38 18.62 7.21
C GLU A 185 25.93 18.20 8.58
N LYS A 186 25.45 17.08 9.14
CA LYS A 186 25.97 16.52 10.39
C LYS A 186 27.34 15.84 10.24
N ILE A 187 27.60 15.22 9.09
CA ILE A 187 28.90 14.57 8.81
C ILE A 187 29.97 15.65 8.66
N VAL A 188 29.69 16.71 7.87
CA VAL A 188 30.60 17.85 7.70
C VAL A 188 30.92 18.53 9.04
N LYS A 189 29.91 18.82 9.86
CA LYS A 189 30.11 19.42 11.20
C LYS A 189 30.89 18.52 12.18
N LYS A 190 30.91 17.20 11.95
CA LYS A 190 31.67 16.26 12.77
C LYS A 190 33.13 16.22 12.32
N GLU A 191 33.38 16.20 11.01
CA GLU A 191 34.73 16.25 10.43
C GLU A 191 35.43 17.58 10.77
N GLU A 192 34.73 18.72 10.70
CA GLU A 192 35.28 20.02 11.11
C GLU A 192 35.75 20.02 12.58
N LYS A 193 34.96 19.46 13.50
CA LYS A 193 35.31 19.38 14.92
C LYS A 193 36.48 18.44 15.23
N GLU A 194 36.68 17.39 14.44
CA GLU A 194 37.81 16.46 14.60
C GLU A 194 39.11 17.02 13.99
N THR A 195 39.03 18.05 13.13
CA THR A 195 40.20 18.69 12.51
C THR A 195 40.72 19.89 13.31
N GLU A 196 39.89 20.46 14.19
CA GLU A 196 40.23 21.59 15.08
C GLU A 196 40.73 21.17 16.48
N ALA A 197 40.75 19.86 16.79
CA ALA A 197 41.21 19.29 18.06
C ALA A 197 42.56 18.57 17.92
#